data_AF-A0A6G3UAT7-F1
#
_entry.id   AF-A0A6G3UAT7-F1
#
_cell.length_a   1.000
_cell.length_b   1.000
_cell.length_c   1.000
_cell.angle_alpha   90.00
_cell.angle_beta   90.00
_cell.angle_gamma   90.00
#
_symmetry.space_group_name_H-M   'P 1'
#
loop_
_entity.id
_entity.type
_entity.pdbx_description
1 polymer ?
#
loop_
_entity_poly.entity_id
_entity_poly.type
_entity_poly.pdbx_seq_one_letter_code
_entity_poly.pdbx_strand_id
1 'polypeptide(L)'
;MTQPDPASRLLRLLPWGDDGKAAVLVTDGTETYLSRLADRVEEQQIETAAIALKLTRPMVEDDADITVSELRWAARRLIESLTELLVIAESRGQRIPPYAQAHEGDG
;
A
#
# COMPACT_ATOMS: atom_id res chain seq x y z
N MET A 1 -15.52 25.71 17.30
CA MET A 1 -15.18 24.40 16.71
C MET A 1 -16.08 24.23 15.50
N THR A 2 -15.59 24.57 14.31
CA THR A 2 -16.38 24.47 13.07
C THR A 2 -16.53 22.99 12.75
N GLN A 3 -17.77 22.50 12.75
CA GLN A 3 -18.05 21.13 12.35
C GLN A 3 -17.67 20.98 10.87
N PRO A 4 -16.85 19.99 10.48
CA PRO A 4 -16.53 19.78 9.08
C PRO A 4 -17.82 19.48 8.31
N ASP A 5 -17.87 19.94 7.06
CA ASP A 5 -18.96 19.69 6.13
C ASP A 5 -19.22 18.17 6.06
N PRO A 6 -20.47 17.67 6.24
CA PRO A 6 -20.76 16.24 6.11
C PRO A 6 -20.31 15.63 4.77
N ALA A 7 -20.09 16.46 3.74
CA ALA A 7 -19.54 16.07 2.45
C ALA A 7 -18.02 15.78 2.44
N SER A 8 -17.25 16.12 3.49
CA SER A 8 -15.79 15.94 3.50
C SER A 8 -15.32 14.63 4.12
N ARG A 9 -16.21 13.67 4.44
CA ARG A 9 -15.78 12.38 4.99
C ARG A 9 -15.14 11.51 3.89
N LEU A 10 -13.81 11.48 3.90
CA LEU A 10 -12.99 10.56 3.14
C LEU A 10 -12.73 9.28 3.94
N LEU A 11 -12.61 8.17 3.22
CA LEU A 11 -12.18 6.89 3.78
C LEU A 11 -10.75 6.65 3.36
N ARG A 12 -9.87 6.40 4.33
CA ARG A 12 -8.50 5.96 4.08
C ARG A 12 -8.35 4.51 4.50
N LEU A 13 -7.97 3.66 3.55
CA LEU A 13 -7.53 2.30 3.84
C LEU A 13 -6.23 2.32 4.65
N LEU A 14 -6.19 1.55 5.74
CA LEU A 14 -5.02 1.42 6.60
C LEU A 14 -4.18 0.21 6.18
N PRO A 15 -2.84 0.27 6.31
CA PRO A 15 -1.94 -0.82 5.91
C PRO A 15 -1.95 -2.03 6.87
N TRP A 16 -2.85 -2.01 7.86
CA TRP A 16 -3.09 -3.09 8.80
C TRP A 16 -4.57 -3.47 8.80
N GLY A 17 -4.85 -4.68 9.24
CA GLY A 17 -6.18 -5.24 9.34
C GLY A 17 -6.16 -6.43 10.28
N ASP A 18 -7.30 -7.10 10.38
CA ASP A 18 -7.43 -8.33 11.17
C ASP A 18 -7.97 -9.44 10.28
N ASP A 19 -7.24 -10.56 10.18
CA ASP A 19 -7.65 -11.77 9.46
C ASP A 19 -8.31 -11.53 8.08
N GLY A 20 -7.64 -10.73 7.24
CA GLY A 20 -8.12 -10.38 5.89
C GLY A 20 -9.18 -9.29 5.82
N LYS A 21 -9.59 -8.71 6.96
CA LYS A 21 -10.50 -7.55 7.00
C LYS A 21 -9.70 -6.26 6.96
N ALA A 22 -10.00 -5.43 5.97
CA ALA A 22 -9.48 -4.08 5.84
C ALA A 22 -9.86 -3.22 7.06
N ALA A 23 -8.89 -2.50 7.64
CA ALA A 23 -9.18 -1.41 8.57
C ALA A 23 -9.25 -0.09 7.80
N VAL A 24 -10.21 0.76 8.17
CA VAL A 24 -10.47 2.04 7.48
C VAL A 24 -10.49 3.19 8.50
N LEU A 25 -9.84 4.29 8.15
CA LEU A 25 -9.90 5.56 8.85
C LEU A 25 -10.90 6.48 8.16
N VAL A 26 -11.93 6.91 8.90
CA VAL A 26 -12.79 8.03 8.49
C VAL A 26 -12.05 9.33 8.81
N THR A 27 -11.80 10.16 7.81
CA THR A 27 -11.05 11.41 7.93
C THR A 27 -11.70 12.52 7.10
N ASP A 28 -11.42 13.78 7.42
CA ASP A 28 -11.80 14.93 6.59
C ASP A 28 -10.70 15.32 5.57
N GLY A 29 -9.67 14.47 5.43
CA GLY A 29 -8.50 14.71 4.59
C GLY A 29 -7.38 15.48 5.27
N THR A 30 -7.58 15.92 6.52
CA THR A 30 -6.50 16.54 7.30
C THR A 30 -5.53 15.50 7.86
N GLU A 31 -4.30 15.93 8.07
CA GLU A 31 -3.27 15.10 8.70
C GLU A 31 -3.64 14.83 10.16
N THR A 32 -3.59 13.56 10.56
CA THR A 32 -3.84 13.09 11.92
C THR A 32 -2.68 12.20 12.41
N TYR A 33 -2.67 11.88 13.71
CA TYR A 33 -1.72 10.89 14.23
C TYR A 33 -1.85 9.54 13.52
N LEU A 34 -3.07 9.08 13.25
CA LEU A 34 -3.34 7.83 12.56
C LEU A 34 -2.93 7.86 11.09
N SER A 35 -3.10 8.99 10.39
CA SER A 35 -2.63 9.10 9.00
C SER A 35 -1.11 9.01 8.92
N ARG A 36 -0.38 9.69 9.81
CA ARG A 36 1.08 9.57 9.90
C ARG A 36 1.55 8.18 10.30
N LEU A 37 0.82 7.51 11.20
CA LEU A 37 1.12 6.13 11.56
C LEU A 37 0.95 5.21 10.36
N ALA A 38 -0.12 5.38 9.59
CA ALA A 38 -0.34 4.67 8.34
C ALA A 38 0.80 4.92 7.34
N ASP A 39 1.21 6.18 7.14
CA ASP A 39 2.33 6.50 6.23
C ASP A 39 3.63 5.79 6.64
N ARG A 40 3.97 5.76 7.94
CA ARG A 40 5.16 5.04 8.43
C ARG A 40 5.08 3.53 8.27
N VAL A 41 3.90 2.93 8.49
CA VAL A 41 3.73 1.49 8.30
C VAL A 41 3.81 1.12 6.82
N GLU A 42 3.21 1.93 5.94
CA GLU A 42 3.34 1.76 4.49
C GLU A 42 4.84 1.78 4.07
N GLU A 43 5.61 2.74 4.58
CA GLU A 43 7.06 2.85 4.31
C GLU A 43 7.82 1.61 4.78
N GLN A 44 7.59 1.17 6.02
CA GLN A 44 8.23 -0.03 6.58
C GLN A 44 7.90 -1.31 5.79
N GLN A 45 6.66 -1.47 5.35
CA GLN A 45 6.24 -2.61 4.52
C GLN A 45 6.89 -2.57 3.14
N ILE A 46 6.99 -1.38 2.51
CA ILE A 46 7.71 -1.20 1.24
C ILE A 46 9.19 -1.57 1.37
N GLU A 47 9.86 -1.13 2.44
CA GLU A 47 11.25 -1.50 2.72
C GLU A 47 11.41 -3.00 2.93
N THR A 48 10.49 -3.61 3.68
CA THR A 48 10.47 -5.07 3.92
C THR A 48 10.30 -5.84 2.60
N ALA A 49 9.40 -5.39 1.73
CA ALA A 49 9.21 -5.96 0.41
C ALA A 49 10.46 -5.81 -0.47
N ALA A 50 11.15 -4.68 -0.40
CA ALA A 50 12.41 -4.47 -1.12
C ALA A 50 13.52 -5.42 -0.65
N ILE A 51 13.60 -5.67 0.67
CA ILE A 51 14.53 -6.67 1.23
C ILE A 51 14.15 -8.08 0.78
N ALA A 52 12.87 -8.46 0.86
CA ALA A 52 12.40 -9.76 0.41
C ALA A 52 12.75 -9.98 -1.06
N LEU A 53 12.44 -9.01 -1.93
CA LEU A 53 12.78 -9.06 -3.34
C LEU A 53 14.30 -9.19 -3.58
N LYS A 54 15.13 -8.46 -2.84
CA LYS A 54 16.59 -8.54 -2.94
C LYS A 54 17.10 -9.93 -2.57
N LEU A 55 16.55 -10.54 -1.53
CA LEU A 55 16.96 -11.87 -1.07
C LEU A 55 16.49 -12.98 -2.01
N THR A 56 15.28 -12.87 -2.57
CA THR A 56 14.70 -13.94 -3.40
C THR A 56 15.08 -13.87 -4.87
N ARG A 57 15.47 -12.69 -5.38
CA ARG A 57 15.83 -12.54 -6.81
C ARG A 57 16.92 -13.50 -7.27
N PRO A 58 18.08 -13.64 -6.57
CA PRO A 58 19.11 -14.58 -6.99
C PRO A 58 18.67 -16.05 -6.92
N MET A 59 17.63 -16.36 -6.11
CA MET A 59 17.15 -17.72 -5.91
C MET A 59 16.33 -18.24 -7.09
N VAL A 60 15.93 -17.38 -8.04
CA VAL A 60 15.10 -17.74 -9.19
C VAL A 60 15.82 -17.59 -10.53
N GLU A 61 17.14 -17.34 -10.50
CA GLU A 61 17.99 -17.32 -11.69
C GLU A 61 18.26 -18.74 -12.19
N ASP A 62 18.54 -18.91 -13.48
CA ASP A 62 18.71 -20.22 -14.13
C ASP A 62 19.88 -21.03 -13.56
N ASP A 63 20.89 -20.36 -12.99
CA ASP A 63 22.09 -20.97 -12.39
C ASP A 63 21.99 -21.16 -10.87
N ALA A 64 20.85 -20.84 -10.26
CA ALA A 64 20.65 -20.95 -8.83
C ALA A 64 20.59 -22.42 -8.37
N ASP A 65 21.55 -22.83 -7.53
CA ASP A 65 21.53 -24.12 -6.83
C ASP A 65 20.72 -24.00 -5.53
N ILE A 66 19.38 -24.15 -5.64
CA ILE A 66 18.46 -24.07 -4.51
C ILE A 66 17.53 -25.28 -4.44
N THR A 67 17.11 -25.62 -3.23
CA THR A 67 16.16 -26.69 -2.98
C THR A 67 14.71 -26.25 -3.28
N VAL A 68 13.82 -27.21 -3.50
CA VAL A 68 12.37 -26.97 -3.62
C VAL A 68 11.80 -26.26 -2.39
N SER A 69 12.36 -26.53 -1.20
CA SER A 69 11.94 -25.88 0.05
C SER A 69 12.31 -24.41 0.09
N GLU A 70 13.49 -24.04 -0.39
CA GLU A 70 13.95 -22.66 -0.51
C GLU A 70 13.13 -21.90 -1.56
N LEU A 71 12.83 -22.52 -2.71
CA LEU A 71 11.95 -21.91 -3.71
C LEU A 71 10.54 -21.65 -3.15
N ARG A 72 9.99 -22.60 -2.40
CA ARG A 72 8.68 -22.42 -1.74
C ARG A 72 8.71 -21.33 -0.68
N TRP A 73 9.82 -21.21 0.05
CA TRP A 73 10.01 -20.11 1.00
C TRP A 73 10.06 -18.75 0.28
N ALA A 74 10.83 -18.64 -0.80
CA ALA A 74 10.93 -17.43 -1.60
C ALA A 74 9.57 -17.00 -2.18
N ALA A 75 8.84 -17.94 -2.77
CA ALA A 75 7.51 -17.70 -3.29
C ALA A 75 6.53 -17.19 -2.22
N ARG A 76 6.54 -17.79 -1.01
CA ARG A 76 5.69 -17.33 0.11
C ARG A 76 6.02 -15.91 0.54
N ARG A 77 7.31 -15.59 0.71
CA ARG A 77 7.75 -14.24 1.08
C ARG A 77 7.34 -13.20 0.03
N LEU A 78 7.49 -13.53 -1.24
CA LEU A 78 7.05 -12.66 -2.34
C LEU A 78 5.53 -12.47 -2.36
N ILE A 79 4.73 -13.53 -2.16
CA ILE A 79 3.27 -13.45 -2.10
C ILE A 79 2.82 -12.56 -0.94
N GLU A 80 3.42 -12.73 0.25
CA GLU A 80 3.11 -11.90 1.42
C GLU A 80 3.43 -10.42 1.15
N SER A 81 4.64 -10.11 0.70
CA SER A 81 5.03 -8.74 0.37
C SER A 81 4.17 -8.12 -0.73
N LEU A 82 3.80 -8.87 -1.77
CA LEU A 82 2.91 -8.36 -2.82
C LEU A 82 1.51 -8.07 -2.31
N THR A 83 0.99 -8.91 -1.41
CA THR A 83 -0.33 -8.70 -0.80
C THR A 83 -0.36 -7.39 0.00
N GLU A 84 0.68 -7.13 0.79
CA GLU A 84 0.81 -5.85 1.52
C GLU A 84 0.91 -4.67 0.55
N LEU A 85 1.75 -4.77 -0.49
CA LEU A 85 1.93 -3.70 -1.47
C LEU A 85 0.65 -3.37 -2.25
N LEU A 86 -0.23 -4.34 -2.52
CA LEU A 86 -1.52 -4.10 -3.17
C LEU A 86 -2.44 -3.22 -2.32
N VAL A 87 -2.49 -3.46 -1.01
CA VAL A 87 -3.27 -2.64 -0.06
C VAL A 87 -2.73 -1.21 -0.03
N ILE A 88 -1.40 -1.05 -0.01
CA ILE A 88 -0.76 0.27 -0.04
C ILE A 88 -1.06 1.00 -1.36
N ALA A 89 -0.97 0.30 -2.48
CA ALA A 89 -1.25 0.86 -3.81
C ALA A 89 -2.70 1.35 -3.92
N GLU A 90 -3.66 0.56 -3.42
CA GLU A 90 -5.07 0.95 -3.37
C GLU A 90 -5.28 2.17 -2.45
N SER A 91 -4.73 2.14 -1.23
CA SER A 91 -4.81 3.25 -0.28
C SER A 91 -4.22 4.56 -0.84
N ARG A 92 -3.10 4.48 -1.54
CA ARG A 92 -2.47 5.64 -2.21
C ARG A 92 -3.26 6.09 -3.42
N GLY A 93 -3.76 5.17 -4.24
CA GLY A 93 -4.58 5.46 -5.40
C GLY A 93 -5.86 6.23 -5.06
N GLN A 94 -6.53 5.87 -3.96
CA GLN A 94 -7.71 6.58 -3.46
C GLN A 94 -7.42 8.02 -3.01
N ARG A 95 -6.15 8.37 -2.74
CA ARG A 95 -5.73 9.70 -2.28
C ARG A 95 -5.19 10.59 -3.41
N ILE A 96 -4.96 10.05 -4.61
CA ILE A 96 -4.49 10.82 -5.76
C ILE A 96 -5.70 11.47 -6.43
N PRO A 97 -5.76 12.81 -6.54
CA PRO A 97 -6.86 13.48 -7.25
C PRO A 97 -6.82 13.13 -8.74
N PRO A 98 -7.99 13.07 -9.42
CA PRO A 98 -8.02 12.89 -10.87
C PRO A 98 -7.31 14.06 -11.57
N TYR A 99 -6.74 13.80 -12.75
CA TYR A 99 -6.22 14.87 -13.60
C TYR A 99 -7.30 15.92 -13.85
N ALA A 100 -6.93 17.21 -13.79
CA ALA A 100 -7.83 18.28 -14.18
C ALA A 100 -8.25 18.07 -15.64
N GLN A 101 -9.55 18.14 -15.92
CA GLN A 101 -10.03 18.09 -17.30
C GLN A 101 -9.45 19.28 -18.05
N ALA A 102 -8.90 19.06 -19.24
CA ALA A 102 -8.52 20.16 -20.10
C ALA A 102 -9.78 20.98 -20.40
N HIS A 103 -9.78 22.25 -20.00
CA HIS A 103 -10.82 23.16 -20.43
C HIS A 103 -10.74 23.26 -21.96
N GLU A 104 -11.69 22.65 -22.68
CA GLU A 104 -11.98 23.04 -24.05
C GLU A 104 -12.42 24.51 -23.98
N GLY A 105 -11.47 25.41 -24.24
CA GLY A 105 -11.75 26.83 -24.37
C GLY A 105 -12.66 27.02 -25.58
N ASP A 106 -13.88 27.46 -25.32
CA ASP A 106 -14.78 27.98 -26.35
C ASP A 106 -14.10 29.21 -26.98
N GLY A 107 -13.91 29.16 -28.29
CA GLY A 107 -13.24 30.19 -29.09
C GLY A 107 -14.19 31.28 -29.59
#